data_AF-A0A412A0B8-F1
#
_entry.id   AF-A0A412A0B8-F1
#
_cell.length_a   1.000
_cell.length_b   1.000
_cell.length_c   1.000
_cell.angle_alpha   90.00
_cell.angle_beta   90.00
_cell.angle_gamma   90.00
#
_symmetry.space_group_name_H-M   'P 1'
#
loop_
_entity.id
_entity.type
_entity.pdbx_description
1 polymer ?
#
loop_
_entity_poly.entity_id
_entity_poly.type
_entity_poly.pdbx_seq_one_letter_code
_entity_poly.pdbx_strand_id
1 'polypeptide(L)'
;MQIKSNFKMSVKEQEYYLNALKEKEGTLDNISEVYFSLNKNNNDVDVDYTIKEPKFERIRRITGYLTGDLNRWNNAKQAEEHDRIKHI
;
A
#
# COMPACT_ATOMS: atom_id res chain seq x y z
N MET A 1 8.85 -0.67 -7.54
CA MET A 1 8.98 -1.86 -6.70
C MET A 1 10.46 -2.05 -6.41
N GLN A 2 10.86 -2.13 -5.15
CA GLN A 2 12.25 -2.39 -4.76
C GLN A 2 12.43 -3.89 -4.54
N ILE A 3 13.50 -4.46 -5.08
CA ILE A 3 13.81 -5.89 -4.91
C ILE A 3 15.06 -6.00 -4.05
N LYS A 4 14.97 -6.75 -2.95
CA LYS A 4 16.08 -7.00 -2.02
C LYS A 4 16.23 -8.52 -1.82
N SER A 5 17.47 -8.97 -1.60
CA SER A 5 17.73 -10.38 -1.28
C SER A 5 18.90 -10.51 -0.30
N ASN A 6 18.88 -11.56 0.53
CA ASN A 6 20.01 -11.90 1.41
C ASN A 6 21.06 -12.81 0.75
N PHE A 7 20.83 -13.21 -0.50
CA PHE A 7 21.69 -14.10 -1.28
C PHE A 7 21.75 -13.67 -2.74
N LYS A 8 22.73 -14.22 -3.47
CA LYS A 8 22.92 -13.94 -4.90
C LYS A 8 22.03 -14.87 -5.72
N MET A 9 21.17 -14.28 -6.54
CA MET A 9 20.26 -14.99 -7.45
C MET A 9 20.59 -14.67 -8.91
N SER A 10 20.26 -15.60 -9.80
CA SER A 10 20.24 -15.32 -11.24
C SER A 10 19.04 -14.42 -11.60
N VAL A 11 19.19 -13.62 -12.66
CA VAL A 11 18.10 -12.79 -13.19
C VAL A 11 16.89 -13.64 -13.58
N LYS A 12 17.14 -14.83 -14.16
CA LYS A 12 16.06 -15.76 -14.54
C LYS A 12 15.27 -16.29 -13.35
N GLU A 13 15.95 -16.57 -12.24
CA GLU A 13 15.31 -17.04 -11.01
C GLU A 13 14.47 -15.94 -10.39
N GLN A 14 14.99 -14.70 -10.37
CA GLN A 14 14.23 -13.54 -9.91
C GLN A 14 12.94 -13.35 -10.72
N GLU A 15 13.02 -13.41 -12.05
CA GLU A 15 11.85 -13.33 -12.93
C GLU A 15 10.84 -14.43 -12.66
N TYR A 16 11.29 -15.66 -12.41
CA TYR A 16 10.41 -16.78 -12.09
C TYR A 16 9.59 -16.52 -10.82
N TYR A 17 10.24 -16.08 -9.74
CA TYR A 17 9.54 -15.77 -8.49
C TYR A 17 8.59 -14.57 -8.62
N LEU A 18 8.99 -13.54 -9.37
CA LEU A 18 8.13 -12.38 -9.64
C LEU A 18 6.89 -12.78 -10.45
N ASN A 19 7.03 -13.69 -11.41
CA ASN A 19 5.90 -14.21 -12.17
C ASN A 19 4.95 -15.02 -11.28
N ALA A 20 5.48 -15.89 -10.42
CA ALA A 20 4.67 -16.63 -9.45
C ALA A 20 3.93 -15.69 -8.48
N LEU A 21 4.59 -14.63 -8.01
CA LEU A 21 3.97 -13.60 -7.17
C LEU A 21 2.86 -12.86 -7.93
N LYS A 22 3.09 -12.52 -9.20
CA LYS A 22 2.11 -11.87 -10.06
C LYS A 22 0.88 -12.75 -10.31
N GLU A 23 1.08 -14.05 -10.50
CA GLU A 23 -0.02 -15.01 -10.68
C GLU A 23 -0.87 -15.12 -9.40
N LYS A 24 -0.22 -15.13 -8.23
CA LYS A 24 -0.90 -15.20 -6.93
C LYS A 24 -1.70 -13.93 -6.57
N GLU A 25 -1.09 -12.75 -6.73
CA GLU A 25 -1.70 -11.46 -6.35
C GLU A 25 -2.50 -10.81 -7.49
N GLY A 26 -2.41 -11.35 -8.71
CA GLY A 26 -3.00 -10.79 -9.93
C GLY A 26 -2.23 -9.60 -10.51
N THR A 27 -1.69 -8.71 -9.68
CA THR A 27 -0.82 -7.59 -10.12
C THR A 27 0.33 -7.31 -9.16
N LEU A 28 1.43 -6.79 -9.70
CA LEU A 28 2.58 -6.29 -8.93
C LEU A 28 2.50 -4.77 -8.68
N ASP A 29 1.51 -4.09 -9.25
CA ASP A 29 1.42 -2.61 -9.18
C ASP A 29 1.25 -2.11 -7.75
N ASN A 30 0.57 -2.89 -6.92
CA ASN A 30 0.31 -2.59 -5.52
C ASN A 30 1.45 -2.99 -4.60
N ILE A 31 2.57 -3.53 -5.10
CA ILE A 31 3.68 -4.00 -4.27
C ILE A 31 4.79 -2.94 -4.23
N SER A 32 5.20 -2.54 -3.03
CA SER A 32 6.26 -1.55 -2.81
C SER A 32 7.62 -2.21 -2.82
N GLU A 33 7.76 -3.28 -2.05
CA GLU A 33 9.02 -4.01 -1.83
C GLU A 33 8.78 -5.52 -1.92
N VAL A 34 9.74 -6.23 -2.51
CA VAL A 34 9.82 -7.71 -2.50
C VAL A 34 11.18 -8.08 -1.89
N TYR A 35 11.15 -8.99 -0.93
CA TYR A 35 12.32 -9.49 -0.24
C TYR A 35 12.43 -11.00 -0.41
N PHE A 36 13.57 -11.45 -0.92
CA PHE A 36 13.90 -12.85 -1.07
C PHE A 36 14.83 -13.30 0.05
N SER A 37 14.47 -14.37 0.75
CA SER A 37 15.32 -14.96 1.78
C SER A 37 15.52 -16.46 1.57
N LEU A 38 16.77 -16.91 1.70
CA LEU A 38 17.08 -18.34 1.66
C LEU A 38 16.86 -18.96 3.03
N ASN A 39 15.98 -19.95 3.11
CA ASN A 39 15.75 -20.72 4.31
C ASN A 39 16.80 -21.84 4.42
N LYS A 40 17.61 -21.76 5.48
CA LYS A 40 18.78 -22.64 5.66
C LYS A 40 18.42 -24.10 5.99
N ASN A 41 17.18 -24.38 6.37
CA ASN A 41 16.77 -25.70 6.83
C ASN A 41 16.27 -26.59 5.69
N ASN A 42 15.49 -26.02 4.78
CA ASN A 42 14.86 -26.71 3.64
C ASN A 42 15.47 -26.32 2.29
N ASN A 43 16.39 -25.34 2.27
CA ASN A 43 17.01 -24.84 1.04
C ASN A 43 16.01 -24.23 0.05
N ASP A 44 14.86 -23.77 0.58
CA ASP A 44 13.82 -23.07 -0.17
C ASP A 44 14.04 -21.55 -0.15
N VAL A 45 13.40 -20.86 -1.09
CA VAL A 45 13.41 -19.40 -1.17
C VAL A 45 12.05 -18.87 -0.70
N ASP A 46 12.07 -18.14 0.41
CA ASP A 46 10.91 -17.42 0.92
C ASP A 46 10.78 -16.06 0.22
N VAL A 47 9.55 -15.70 -0.14
CA VAL A 47 9.21 -14.46 -0.85
C VAL A 47 8.29 -13.63 0.03
N ASP A 48 8.85 -12.62 0.69
CA ASP A 48 8.09 -11.63 1.44
C ASP A 48 7.84 -10.40 0.57
N TYR A 49 6.69 -9.75 0.74
CA TYR A 49 6.37 -8.52 0.03
C TYR A 49 5.58 -7.55 0.88
N THR A 50 5.81 -6.27 0.64
CA THR A 50 5.07 -5.18 1.28
C THR A 50 4.14 -4.56 0.25
N ILE A 51 2.87 -4.42 0.63
CA ILE A 51 1.86 -3.77 -0.20
C ILE A 51 2.01 -2.25 0.01
N LYS A 52 1.93 -1.49 -1.10
CA LYS A 52 1.81 -0.03 -1.06
C LYS A 52 0.55 0.32 -0.30
N GLU A 53 0.66 1.18 0.69
CA GLU A 53 -0.52 1.74 1.34
C GLU A 53 -1.39 2.43 0.27
N PRO A 54 -2.64 1.99 0.09
CA PRO A 54 -3.52 2.66 -0.85
C PRO A 54 -3.76 4.08 -0.33
N LYS A 55 -3.61 5.07 -1.22
CA LYS A 55 -4.03 6.44 -0.89
C LYS A 55 -5.53 6.43 -0.68
N PHE A 56 -5.96 6.59 0.57
CA PHE A 56 -7.36 6.80 0.89
C PHE A 56 -7.62 8.29 1.10
N GLU A 57 -8.67 8.79 0.48
CA GLU A 57 -9.20 10.13 0.73
C GLU A 57 -10.56 10.00 1.40
N ARG A 58 -10.80 10.80 2.44
CA ARG A 58 -12.10 10.83 3.14
C ARG A 58 -12.88 12.04 2.66
N ILE A 59 -13.85 11.81 1.79
CA ILE A 59 -14.81 12.83 1.36
C ILE A 59 -15.98 12.91 2.35
N ARG A 60 -16.56 14.10 2.52
CA ARG A 60 -17.71 14.32 3.41
C ARG A 60 -18.83 15.04 2.66
N ARG A 61 -20.08 14.76 3.02
CA ARG A 61 -21.22 15.53 2.53
C ARG A 61 -21.55 16.65 3.51
N ILE A 62 -21.54 17.88 3.04
CA ILE A 62 -21.94 19.03 3.84
C ILE A 62 -22.92 19.85 3.05
N THR A 63 -24.05 20.19 3.68
CA THR A 63 -25.15 20.95 3.05
C THR A 63 -25.66 20.31 1.75
N GLY A 64 -25.60 18.97 1.65
CA GLY A 64 -26.22 18.18 0.57
C GLY A 64 -25.29 17.69 -0.54
N TYR A 65 -24.10 18.26 -0.73
CA TYR A 65 -23.16 17.87 -1.79
C TYR A 65 -21.88 17.22 -1.24
N LEU A 66 -21.22 16.40 -2.06
CA LEU A 66 -19.90 15.84 -1.76
C LEU A 66 -18.87 16.97 -1.83
N THR A 67 -18.26 17.26 -0.69
CA THR A 67 -17.14 18.19 -0.57
C THR A 67 -15.88 17.35 -0.36
N GLY A 68 -14.84 17.60 -1.16
CA GLY A 68 -13.53 16.97 -0.98
C GLY A 68 -12.87 17.48 0.29
N ASP A 69 -11.92 18.39 0.16
CA ASP A 69 -11.21 18.96 1.32
C ASP A 69 -12.05 19.95 2.15
N LEU A 70 -11.63 20.15 3.41
CA LEU A 70 -12.20 21.12 4.37
C LEU A 70 -12.11 22.58 3.91
N ASN A 71 -11.26 22.86 2.91
CA ASN A 71 -10.96 24.22 2.46
C ASN A 71 -12.15 24.93 1.80
N ARG A 72 -13.14 24.18 1.29
CA ARG A 72 -14.32 24.75 0.61
C ARG A 72 -15.51 25.01 1.53
N TRP A 73 -15.34 24.79 2.84
CA TRP A 73 -16.42 24.91 3.80
C TRP A 73 -16.71 26.39 4.09
N ASN A 74 -17.97 26.72 4.36
CA ASN A 74 -18.30 28.04 4.85
C ASN A 74 -17.80 28.23 6.30
N ASN A 75 -17.66 29.48 6.73
CA ASN A 75 -17.10 29.81 8.04
C ASN A 75 -17.86 29.13 9.19
N ALA A 76 -19.19 29.02 9.08
CA ALA A 76 -20.03 28.39 10.10
C ALA A 76 -19.73 26.89 10.28
N LYS A 77 -19.53 26.14 9.18
CA LYS A 77 -19.22 24.70 9.24
C LYS A 77 -17.77 24.43 9.63
N GLN A 78 -16.85 25.34 9.30
CA GLN A 78 -15.48 25.27 9.81
C GLN A 78 -15.46 25.39 11.34
N ALA A 79 -16.19 26.35 11.91
CA ALA A 79 -16.32 26.49 13.36
C ALA A 79 -16.89 25.22 14.01
N GLU A 80 -17.95 24.64 13.44
CA GLU A 80 -18.51 23.37 13.94
C GLU A 80 -17.50 22.21 13.90
N GLU A 81 -16.65 22.10 12.87
CA GLU A 81 -15.60 21.06 12.81
C GLU A 81 -14.53 21.24 13.88
N HIS A 82 -14.19 22.49 14.23
CA HIS A 82 -13.23 22.77 15.30
C HIS A 82 -13.73 22.27 16.66
N ASP A 83 -15.04 22.31 16.88
CA ASP A 83 -15.67 21.85 18.11
C ASP A 83 -15.88 20.32 18.16
N ARG A 84 -15.66 19.60 17.04
CA ARG A 84 -15.86 18.15 16.98
C ARG A 84 -14.72 17.39 17.68
N ILE A 85 -15.10 16.42 18.50
CA ILE A 85 -14.17 15.46 19.11
C ILE A 85 -13.68 14.50 18.02
N LYS A 86 -12.36 14.47 17.81
CA LYS A 86 -11.71 13.54 16.89
C LYS A 86 -11.32 12.28 17.65
N HIS A 87 -11.91 11.16 17.28
CA HIS A 87 -11.42 9.84 17.67
C HIS A 87 -10.39 9.41 16.62
N ILE A 88 -9.10 9.49 16.99
CA ILE A 88 -7.96 9.02 16.20
C ILE A 88 -7.78 7.52 16.44
#